data_AF-A0A1H7EUZ6-F1
#
_entry.id   AF-A0A1H7EUZ6-F1
#
_cell.length_a   1.000
_cell.length_b   1.000
_cell.length_c   1.000
_cell.angle_alpha   90.00
_cell.angle_beta   90.00
_cell.angle_gamma   90.00
#
_symmetry.space_group_name_H-M   'P 1'
#
loop_
_entity.id
_entity.type
_entity.pdbx_description
1 polymer ?
#
loop_
_entity_poly.entity_id
_entity_poly.type
_entity_poly.pdbx_seq_one_letter_code
_entity_poly.pdbx_strand_id
1 'polypeptide(L)' 'MTSDGTSSPFAHIDDETLVKLAHEWRAHAQRGEKEAYGTAHALEVEVRRRSREAAAVVEDAPASEPTPIRPWWKFWQ' A
#
# COMPACT_ATOMS: atom_id res chain seq x y z
N MET A 1 12.00 17.94 23.24
CA MET A 1 11.42 18.35 21.95
C MET A 1 10.78 17.11 21.35
N THR A 2 9.47 16.97 21.48
CA THR A 2 8.70 15.83 20.97
C THR A 2 8.53 16.02 19.47
N SER A 3 9.25 15.23 18.67
CA SER A 3 8.88 15.01 17.28
C SER A 3 7.50 14.35 17.31
N ASP A 4 6.45 15.10 17.01
CA ASP A 4 5.13 14.55 16.73
C ASP A 4 5.32 13.64 15.51
N GLY A 5 5.46 12.34 15.80
CA GLY A 5 5.72 11.32 14.80
C GLY A 5 4.58 11.37 13.81
N THR A 6 4.92 11.65 12.55
CA THR A 6 4.04 11.83 11.40
C THR A 6 2.90 10.81 11.39
N SER A 7 1.77 11.16 12.01
CA SER A 7 0.56 10.36 11.88
C SER A 7 0.11 10.49 10.43
N SER A 8 0.12 9.37 9.70
CA SER A 8 -0.33 9.35 8.31
C SER A 8 -1.72 9.98 8.25
N PRO A 9 -2.04 10.83 7.26
CA PRO A 9 -3.36 11.46 7.16
C PRO A 9 -4.50 10.44 7.09
N PHE A 10 -4.19 9.17 6.76
CA PHE A 10 -5.12 8.06 6.68
C PHE A 10 -5.17 7.19 7.94
N ALA A 11 -4.43 7.53 9.01
CA ALA A 11 -4.34 6.72 10.23
C ALA A 11 -5.69 6.47 10.91
N HIS A 12 -6.69 7.31 10.65
CA HIS A 12 -8.06 7.18 11.17
C HIS A 12 -8.95 6.23 10.35
N ILE A 13 -8.48 5.75 9.20
CA ILE A 13 -9.21 4.85 8.30
C ILE A 13 -8.66 3.43 8.47
N ASP A 14 -9.54 2.43 8.54
CA ASP A 14 -9.16 1.03 8.57
C ASP A 14 -8.62 0.53 7.22
N ASP A 15 -7.95 -0.62 7.23
CA ASP A 15 -7.26 -1.15 6.05
C ASP A 15 -8.23 -1.55 4.92
N GLU A 16 -9.42 -2.08 5.26
CA GLU A 16 -10.40 -2.50 4.26
C GLU A 16 -11.00 -1.28 3.55
N THR A 17 -11.40 -0.27 4.31
CA THR A 17 -11.88 1.01 3.78
C THR A 17 -10.81 1.71 2.97
N LEU A 18 -9.55 1.68 3.40
CA LEU A 18 -8.42 2.26 2.68
C LEU A 18 -8.23 1.60 1.30
N VAL A 19 -8.27 0.27 1.23
CA VAL A 19 -8.18 -0.50 -0.02
C VAL A 19 -9.36 -0.18 -0.93
N LYS A 20 -10.58 -0.15 -0.39
CA LYS A 20 -11.79 0.18 -1.15
C LYS A 20 -11.70 1.59 -1.77
N LEU A 21 -11.32 2.58 -0.96
CA LEU A 21 -11.14 3.95 -1.44
C LEU A 21 -10.05 4.03 -2.52
N ALA A 22 -8.92 3.34 -2.33
CA ALA A 22 -7.86 3.30 -3.34
C ALA A 22 -8.39 2.78 -4.69
N HIS A 23 -9.19 1.71 -4.68
CA HIS A 23 -9.80 1.15 -5.89
C HIS A 23 -10.82 2.10 -6.54
N GLU A 24 -11.68 2.72 -5.75
CA GLU A 24 -12.68 3.68 -6.24
C GLU A 24 -12.00 4.87 -6.92
N TRP A 25 -11.05 5.51 -6.24
CA TRP A 25 -10.30 6.64 -6.78
C TRP A 25 -9.46 6.25 -8.00
N ARG A 26 -8.92 5.02 -8.03
CA ARG A 26 -8.22 4.51 -9.21
C ARG A 26 -9.17 4.32 -10.40
N ALA A 27 -10.43 3.94 -10.17
CA ALA A 27 -11.43 3.86 -11.23
C ALA A 27 -11.79 5.26 -11.76
N HIS A 28 -11.93 6.26 -10.88
CA HIS A 28 -12.13 7.66 -11.26
C HIS A 28 -10.95 8.22 -12.07
N ALA A 29 -9.72 7.96 -11.63
CA ALA A 29 -8.52 8.35 -12.36
C ALA A 29 -8.47 7.74 -13.77
N GLN A 30 -8.83 6.46 -13.91
CA GLN A 30 -8.90 5.79 -15.22
C GLN A 30 -9.96 6.38 -16.16
N ARG A 31 -11.01 7.02 -15.64
CA ARG A 31 -12.01 7.75 -16.44
C ARG A 31 -11.51 9.11 -16.92
N GLY A 32 -10.31 9.53 -16.51
CA GLY A 32 -9.68 10.79 -16.93
C GLY A 32 -9.80 11.94 -15.94
N GLU A 33 -10.32 11.68 -14.74
CA GLU A 33 -10.41 12.70 -13.68
C GLU A 33 -9.01 13.00 -13.12
N LYS A 34 -8.43 14.15 -13.48
CA LYS A 34 -7.04 14.49 -13.11
C LYS A 34 -6.82 14.57 -11.60
N GLU A 35 -7.77 15.14 -10.87
CA GLU A 35 -7.70 15.25 -9.39
C GLU A 35 -7.72 13.88 -8.70
N ALA A 36 -8.35 12.88 -9.34
CA ALA A 36 -8.43 11.53 -8.78
C ALA A 36 -7.07 10.78 -8.79
N TYR A 37 -6.14 11.16 -9.67
CA TYR A 37 -4.81 10.52 -9.71
C TYR A 37 -4.02 10.76 -8.42
N GLY A 38 -4.03 11.99 -7.91
CA GLY A 38 -3.32 12.34 -6.67
C GLY A 38 -3.90 11.58 -5.47
N THR A 39 -5.22 11.58 -5.34
CA THR A 39 -5.91 10.88 -4.26
C THR A 39 -5.72 9.37 -4.32
N ALA A 40 -5.87 8.76 -5.51
CA ALA A 40 -5.61 7.34 -5.70
C ALA A 40 -4.18 6.97 -5.31
N HIS A 41 -3.20 7.75 -5.75
CA HIS A 41 -1.79 7.47 -5.44
C HIS A 41 -1.48 7.55 -3.95
N ALA A 42 -1.99 8.57 -3.25
CA ALA A 42 -1.79 8.71 -1.81
C ALA A 42 -2.37 7.53 -1.03
N LEU A 43 -3.58 7.09 -1.39
CA LEU A 43 -4.23 5.92 -0.78
C LEU A 43 -3.44 4.63 -1.06
N GLU A 44 -3.02 4.39 -2.30
CA GLU A 44 -2.24 3.19 -2.66
C GLU A 44 -0.87 3.14 -1.96
N VAL A 45 -0.21 4.29 -1.75
CA VAL A 45 1.05 4.38 -1.00
C VAL A 45 0.83 3.93 0.44
N GLU A 46 -0.24 4.39 1.08
CA GLU A 46 -0.59 3.99 2.44
C GLU A 46 -0.95 2.50 2.52
N VAL A 47 -1.73 1.96 1.57
CA VAL A 47 -2.03 0.52 1.49
C VAL A 47 -0.74 -0.29 1.41
N ARG A 48 0.20 0.13 0.55
CA ARG A 48 1.51 -0.54 0.42
C ARG A 48 2.36 -0.41 1.67
N ARG A 49 2.32 0.72 2.37
CA ARG A 49 3.02 0.93 3.64
C ARG A 49 2.51 -0.04 4.71
N ARG A 50 1.19 -0.10 4.92
CA ARG A 50 0.57 -0.99 5.92
C ARG A 50 0.75 -2.46 5.59
N SER A 51 0.64 -2.83 4.32
CA SER A 51 0.89 -4.22 3.88
C SER A 51 2.34 -4.66 4.16
N ARG A 52 3.32 -3.76 3.97
CA ARG A 52 4.72 -4.03 4.30
C ARG A 52 4.95 -4.13 5.80
N GLU A 53 4.31 -3.27 6.59
CA GLU A 53 4.40 -3.32 8.05
C GLU A 53 3.79 -4.61 8.60
N ALA A 54 2.61 -5.01 8.10
CA ALA A 54 1.99 -6.27 8.46
C ALA A 54 2.88 -7.47 8.07
N ALA A 55 3.48 -7.46 6.89
CA ALA A 55 4.42 -8.50 6.46
C ALA A 55 5.70 -8.55 7.32
N ALA A 56 6.25 -7.38 7.69
CA ALA A 56 7.44 -7.30 8.54
C ALA A 56 7.19 -7.85 9.95
N VAL A 57 5.99 -7.67 10.50
CA VAL A 57 5.60 -8.26 11.79
C VAL A 57 5.51 -9.79 11.71
N VAL A 58 5.12 -10.35 10.56
CA VAL A 58 5.06 -11.80 10.36
C VAL A 58 6.45 -12.43 10.21
N GLU A 59 7.42 -11.73 9.61
CA GLU A 59 8.79 -12.21 9.44
C GLU A 59 9.60 -12.31 10.75
N ASP A 60 9.17 -11.66 11.83
CA ASP A 60 9.79 -11.79 13.17
C ASP A 60 9.34 -13.07 13.92
N ALA A 61 8.45 -13.87 13.32
CA ALA A 61 8.18 -15.26 13.71
C ALA A 61 9.25 -16.18 13.09
N PRO A 62 9.70 -17.28 13.76
CA PRO A 62 10.82 -18.08 13.28
C PRO A 62 10.60 -18.54 11.83
N ALA A 63 11.48 -18.02 10.96
CA ALA A 63 11.39 -18.12 9.51
C ALA A 63 11.20 -19.56 9.03
N SER A 64 10.06 -19.81 8.37
CA SER A 64 9.98 -20.88 7.39
C SER A 64 10.61 -20.36 6.09
N GLU A 65 11.50 -21.17 5.52
CA GLU A 65 12.48 -20.85 4.47
C GLU A 65 11.99 -19.86 3.39
N PRO A 66 12.82 -18.86 3.00
CA PRO A 66 12.45 -17.89 1.99
C PRO A 66 12.28 -18.57 0.63
N THR A 67 11.06 -18.58 0.12
CA THR A 67 10.79 -18.99 -1.27
C THR A 67 11.45 -17.99 -2.23
N PRO A 68 12.15 -18.45 -3.28
CA PRO A 68 12.85 -17.55 -4.19
C PRO A 68 11.84 -16.70 -4.97
N ILE A 69 11.81 -15.40 -4.69
CA ILE A 69 11.04 -14.40 -5.44
C ILE A 69 11.59 -14.38 -6.87
N ARG A 70 10.87 -15.01 -7.81
CA ARG A 70 11.23 -14.97 -9.22
C ARG A 70 10.90 -13.56 -9.76
N PRO A 71 11.87 -12.85 -10.37
CA PRO A 71 11.59 -11.56 -10.99
C PRO A 71 10.63 -11.75 -12.17
N TRP A 72 9.50 -11.04 -12.10
CA TRP A 72 8.39 -11.07 -13.06
C TRP A 72 8.78 -10.71 -14.51
N TRP A 73 9.97 -10.15 -14.72
CA TRP A 73 10.52 -9.83 -16.03
C TRP A 73 10.97 -11.07 -16.85
N LYS A 74 11.14 -12.24 -16.23
CA LYS A 74 11.52 -13.49 -16.94
C LYS A 74 10.38 -14.16 -17.72
N PHE A 75 9.19 -13.55 -17.79
CA PHE A 75 8.06 -14.09 -18.58
C PHE A 75 8.09 -13.66 -20.05
N TRP A 76 8.96 -12.71 -20.42
CA TRP A 76 9.06 -12.18 -21.79
C TRP A 76 10.34 -12.62 -22.53
N GLN A 77 10.93 -13.76 -22.16
CA GLN A 77 12.04 -14.38 -22.91
C GLN A 77 11.60 -15.71 -23.53
#